data_AF-A0A5L9GYR2-F1
#
_entry.id   AF-A0A5L9GYR2-F1
#
_cell.length_a   1.000
_cell.length_b   1.000
_cell.length_c   1.000
_cell.angle_alpha   90.00
_cell.angle_beta   90.00
_cell.angle_gamma   90.00
#
_symmetry.space_group_name_H-M   'P 1'
#
loop_
_entity.id
_entity.type
_entity.pdbx_description
1 polymer ?
#
loop_
_entity_poly.entity_id
_entity_poly.type
_entity_poly.pdbx_seq_one_letter_code
_entity_poly.pdbx_strand_id
1 'polypeptide(L)'
;MSRFKKTHQNDRSTYKYVFERTDANGRIQKEVVEIRPGEDGVTELNIQELHRADDRAIYNFYKNARPERTEEEKEKIKAWKEKFREDFNNEHGYYPMDEYVDGEANDYFKRNYNLSLNEFDDECDEGDNPIQSLVYDAYQDNEEDPRIDRLREVVTQLLPYHQEIYHMLVTENMSQTEVADKLDKKKQSINRTFGIIKDKIKELF
;
A
#
# COMPACT_ATOMS: atom_id res chain seq x y z
N MET A 1 -6.46 -12.03 -0.38
CA MET A 1 -5.50 -12.45 0.69
C MET A 1 -5.28 -13.96 0.79
N SER A 2 -4.16 -14.45 0.24
CA SER A 2 -3.72 -15.83 0.47
C SER A 2 -3.09 -15.94 1.87
N ARG A 3 -3.78 -16.54 2.85
CA ARG A 3 -3.21 -16.75 4.20
C ARG A 3 -2.05 -17.73 4.11
N PHE A 4 -0.84 -17.28 4.43
CA PHE A 4 0.29 -18.17 4.70
C PHE A 4 -0.05 -19.08 5.88
N LYS A 5 -0.23 -20.38 5.61
CA LYS A 5 -0.60 -21.39 6.61
C LYS A 5 0.52 -22.42 6.71
N LYS A 6 0.81 -22.82 7.95
CA LYS A 6 1.74 -23.92 8.21
C LYS A 6 1.16 -25.22 7.67
N THR A 7 2.03 -26.08 7.16
CA THR A 7 1.68 -27.46 6.83
C THR A 7 1.24 -28.17 8.12
N HIS A 8 0.09 -28.86 8.06
CA HIS A 8 -0.43 -29.61 9.20
C HIS A 8 0.55 -30.70 9.63
N GLN A 9 0.66 -30.99 10.93
CA GLN A 9 1.71 -31.87 11.45
C GLN A 9 1.68 -33.29 10.85
N ASN A 10 0.50 -33.80 10.54
CA ASN A 10 0.30 -35.11 9.92
C ASN A 10 0.78 -35.18 8.46
N ASP A 11 0.95 -34.04 7.78
CA ASP A 11 1.35 -33.97 6.38
C ASP A 11 2.84 -33.65 6.21
N ARG A 12 3.62 -33.74 7.30
CA ARG A 12 5.05 -33.35 7.35
C ARG A 12 6.02 -34.49 7.05
N SER A 13 5.53 -35.69 6.73
CA SER A 13 6.37 -36.83 6.33
C SER A 13 7.01 -36.62 4.95
N THR A 14 6.40 -35.79 4.12
CA THR A 14 6.88 -35.41 2.79
C THR A 14 6.86 -33.89 2.66
N TYR A 15 7.57 -33.34 1.68
CA TYR A 15 7.50 -31.91 1.38
C TYR A 15 6.93 -31.71 -0.02
N LYS A 16 5.94 -30.83 -0.17
CA LYS A 16 5.34 -30.51 -1.46
C LYS A 16 5.78 -29.11 -1.85
N TYR A 17 6.58 -29.01 -2.90
CA TYR A 17 6.98 -27.73 -3.47
C TYR A 17 6.05 -27.40 -4.64
N VAL A 18 5.37 -26.26 -4.55
CA VAL A 18 4.47 -25.76 -5.60
C VAL A 18 5.16 -24.59 -6.28
N PHE A 19 5.31 -24.65 -7.60
CA PHE A 19 5.82 -23.54 -8.38
C PHE A 19 4.95 -23.30 -9.60
N GLU A 20 4.98 -22.06 -10.06
CA GLU A 20 4.23 -21.61 -11.22
C GLU A 20 5.14 -21.63 -12.45
N ARG A 21 4.62 -22.20 -13.54
CA ARG A 21 5.31 -22.24 -14.82
C ARG A 21 4.41 -21.65 -15.90
N THR A 22 4.97 -20.74 -16.68
CA THR A 22 4.25 -20.13 -17.81
C THR A 22 4.45 -20.98 -19.06
N ASP A 23 3.34 -21.44 -19.65
CA ASP A 23 3.36 -22.13 -20.93
C ASP A 23 3.79 -21.20 -22.07
N ALA A 24 4.15 -21.80 -23.21
CA ALA A 24 4.41 -21.08 -24.46
C ALA A 24 3.24 -20.16 -24.91
N ASN A 25 2.03 -20.38 -24.39
CA ASN A 25 0.83 -19.57 -24.66
C ASN A 25 0.56 -18.47 -23.60
N GLY A 26 1.49 -18.23 -22.67
CA GLY A 26 1.35 -17.20 -21.63
C GLY A 26 0.42 -17.56 -20.47
N ARG A 27 -0.03 -18.82 -20.37
CA ARG A 27 -0.86 -19.30 -19.25
C ARG A 27 0.00 -19.79 -18.10
N ILE A 28 -0.35 -19.39 -16.89
CA ILE A 28 0.32 -19.83 -15.65
C ILE A 28 -0.27 -21.18 -15.23
N GLN A 29 0.54 -22.22 -15.20
CA GLN A 29 0.21 -23.53 -14.64
C GLN A 29 0.92 -23.71 -13.30
N LYS A 30 0.22 -24.31 -12.33
CA LYS A 30 0.80 -24.70 -11.04
C LYS A 30 1.30 -26.14 -11.13
N GLU A 31 2.60 -26.34 -11.05
CA GLU A 31 3.22 -27.65 -10.93
C GLU A 31 3.53 -27.95 -9.46
N VAL A 32 3.34 -29.21 -9.05
CA VAL A 32 3.60 -29.67 -7.68
C VAL A 32 4.61 -30.80 -7.74
N VAL A 33 5.74 -30.63 -7.06
CA VAL A 33 6.77 -31.65 -6.88
C VAL A 33 6.73 -32.13 -5.44
N GLU A 34 6.58 -33.44 -5.25
CA GLU A 34 6.60 -34.09 -3.94
C GLU A 34 7.99 -34.65 -3.68
N ILE A 35 8.61 -34.19 -2.60
CA ILE A 35 9.92 -34.64 -2.13
C ILE A 35 9.71 -35.64 -1.00
N ARG A 36 10.24 -36.85 -1.18
CA ARG A 36 10.13 -37.96 -0.24
C ARG A 36 11.49 -38.30 0.37
N PRO A 37 11.51 -38.73 1.64
CA PRO A 37 12.74 -39.24 2.24
C PRO A 37 13.19 -40.53 1.52
N GLY A 38 14.49 -40.66 1.28
CA GLY A 38 15.11 -41.81 0.61
C GLY A 38 15.25 -41.68 -0.91
N GLU A 39 14.61 -40.69 -1.55
CA GLU A 39 14.78 -40.38 -2.97
C GLU A 39 15.88 -39.32 -3.15
N ASP A 40 16.72 -39.46 -4.18
CA ASP A 40 17.76 -38.49 -4.56
C ASP A 40 18.70 -38.02 -3.42
N GLY A 41 18.92 -38.87 -2.41
CA GLY A 41 19.75 -38.54 -1.24
C GLY A 41 19.07 -37.65 -0.20
N VAL A 42 17.77 -37.42 -0.32
CA VAL A 42 16.98 -36.65 0.64
C VAL A 42 16.76 -37.46 1.92
N THR A 43 17.11 -36.89 3.06
CA THR A 43 16.88 -37.50 4.38
C THR A 43 15.61 -36.95 5.05
N GLU A 44 15.12 -37.65 6.07
CA GLU A 44 14.02 -37.13 6.91
C GLU A 44 14.37 -35.79 7.57
N LEU A 45 15.65 -35.57 7.91
CA LEU A 45 16.14 -34.30 8.44
C LEU A 45 15.99 -33.17 7.42
N ASN A 46 16.26 -33.43 6.14
CA ASN A 46 16.08 -32.43 5.08
C ASN A 46 14.60 -31.99 4.97
N ILE A 47 13.67 -32.96 5.00
CA ILE A 47 12.22 -32.68 4.98
C ILE A 47 11.81 -31.85 6.21
N GLN A 48 12.35 -32.19 7.39
CA GLN A 48 12.08 -31.45 8.61
C GLN A 48 12.63 -30.02 8.56
N GLU A 49 13.83 -29.82 7.99
CA GLU A 49 14.44 -28.50 7.83
C GLU A 49 13.65 -27.62 6.87
N LEU A 50 13.13 -28.16 5.77
CA LEU A 50 12.25 -27.43 4.84
C LEU A 50 10.98 -26.94 5.53
N HIS A 51 10.26 -27.82 6.25
CA HIS A 51 9.09 -27.41 7.02
C HIS A 51 9.42 -26.39 8.13
N ARG A 52 10.60 -26.48 8.75
CA ARG A 52 11.06 -25.49 9.75
C ARG A 52 11.35 -24.13 9.11
N ALA A 53 11.96 -24.12 7.92
CA ALA A 53 12.24 -22.89 7.19
C ALA A 53 10.93 -22.17 6.81
N ASP A 54 9.96 -22.91 6.27
CA ASP A 54 8.63 -22.38 5.96
C ASP A 54 7.92 -21.89 7.21
N ASP A 55 7.88 -22.70 8.29
CA ASP A 55 7.28 -22.29 9.56
C ASP A 55 7.92 -21.01 10.12
N ARG A 56 9.24 -20.82 9.95
CA ARG A 56 9.97 -19.62 10.37
C ARG A 56 9.61 -18.42 9.51
N ALA A 57 9.49 -18.58 8.19
CA ALA A 57 9.05 -17.53 7.30
C ALA A 57 7.64 -17.06 7.65
N ILE A 58 6.72 -18.02 7.88
CA ILE A 58 5.34 -17.76 8.31
C ILE A 58 5.32 -17.06 9.67
N TYR A 59 6.10 -17.53 10.64
CA TYR A 59 6.18 -16.92 11.96
C TYR A 59 6.68 -15.46 11.88
N ASN A 60 7.78 -15.23 11.17
CA ASN A 60 8.33 -13.89 11.00
C ASN A 60 7.34 -12.96 10.30
N PHE A 61 6.64 -13.46 9.27
CA PHE A 61 5.59 -12.73 8.59
C PHE A 61 4.50 -12.27 9.57
N TYR A 62 3.89 -13.18 10.34
CA TYR A 62 2.84 -12.79 11.28
C TYR A 62 3.34 -11.89 12.42
N LYS A 63 4.56 -12.14 12.91
CA LYS A 63 5.21 -11.27 13.91
C LYS A 63 5.40 -9.85 13.40
N ASN A 64 5.74 -9.72 12.12
CA ASN A 64 5.97 -8.45 11.47
C ASN A 64 4.67 -7.74 11.05
N ALA A 65 3.66 -8.52 10.63
CA ALA A 65 2.33 -8.03 10.25
C ALA A 65 1.53 -7.58 11.46
N ARG A 66 1.77 -8.20 12.62
CA ARG A 66 1.09 -7.91 13.88
C ARG A 66 2.11 -7.87 15.01
N PRO A 67 2.95 -6.83 15.07
CA PRO A 67 3.91 -6.69 16.15
C PRO A 67 3.16 -6.68 17.50
N GLU A 68 3.66 -7.50 18.43
CA GLU A 68 3.14 -7.57 19.78
C GLU A 68 3.52 -6.28 20.52
N ARG A 69 2.53 -5.69 21.20
CA ARG A 69 2.75 -4.53 22.07
C ARG A 69 3.37 -5.00 23.38
N THR A 70 4.29 -4.20 23.94
CA THR A 70 4.83 -4.45 25.27
C THR A 70 3.75 -4.21 26.34
N GLU A 71 3.92 -4.78 27.54
CA GLU A 71 2.93 -4.58 28.60
C GLU A 71 2.79 -3.11 29.02
N GLU A 72 3.90 -2.37 29.08
CA GLU A 72 3.88 -0.93 29.34
C GLU A 72 3.09 -0.15 28.27
N GLU A 73 3.20 -0.55 27.01
CA GLU A 73 2.46 0.09 25.91
C GLU A 73 0.96 -0.22 26.04
N LYS A 74 0.59 -1.46 26.34
CA LYS A 74 -0.81 -1.84 26.57
C LYS A 74 -1.43 -1.08 27.74
N GLU A 75 -0.69 -0.88 28.82
CA GLU A 75 -1.13 -0.07 29.96
C GLU A 75 -1.35 1.40 29.56
N LYS A 76 -0.42 1.99 28.80
CA LYS A 76 -0.57 3.36 28.26
C LYS A 76 -1.79 3.49 27.37
N ILE A 77 -2.02 2.53 26.48
CA ILE A 77 -3.19 2.53 25.60
C ILE A 77 -4.47 2.42 26.41
N LYS A 78 -4.51 1.56 27.43
CA LYS A 78 -5.69 1.42 28.29
C LYS A 78 -6.00 2.74 29.01
N ALA A 79 -4.99 3.35 29.65
CA ALA A 79 -5.14 4.63 30.32
C ALA A 79 -5.56 5.75 29.37
N TRP A 80 -5.04 5.75 28.13
CA TRP A 80 -5.44 6.70 27.09
C TRP A 80 -6.90 6.49 26.66
N LYS A 81 -7.35 5.25 26.45
CA LYS A 81 -8.74 4.94 26.08
C LYS A 81 -9.74 5.38 27.14
N GLU A 82 -9.39 5.21 28.42
CA GLU A 82 -10.22 5.68 29.55
C GLU A 82 -10.37 7.21 29.53
N LYS A 83 -9.25 7.94 29.40
CA LYS A 83 -9.27 9.40 29.28
C LYS A 83 -10.03 9.90 28.05
N PHE A 84 -9.78 9.29 26.89
CA PHE A 84 -10.46 9.64 25.65
C PHE A 84 -11.99 9.52 25.77
N ARG A 85 -12.47 8.47 26.43
CA ARG A 85 -13.92 8.29 26.67
C ARG A 85 -14.51 9.36 27.59
N GLU A 86 -13.77 9.76 28.63
CA GLU A 86 -14.21 10.83 29.55
C GLU A 86 -14.26 12.18 28.82
N ASP A 87 -13.21 12.52 28.09
CA ASP A 87 -13.12 13.77 27.32
C ASP A 87 -14.21 13.83 26.24
N PHE A 88 -14.40 12.75 25.48
CA PHE A 88 -15.45 12.66 24.46
C PHE A 88 -16.85 12.82 25.07
N ASN A 89 -17.11 12.22 26.23
CA ASN A 89 -18.40 12.37 26.91
C ASN A 89 -18.62 13.79 27.45
N ASN A 90 -17.57 14.47 27.91
CA ASN A 90 -17.67 15.87 28.33
C ASN A 90 -17.99 16.81 27.16
N GLU A 91 -17.46 16.52 25.97
CA GLU A 91 -17.69 17.32 24.76
C GLU A 91 -19.04 17.04 24.10
N HIS A 92 -19.41 15.75 23.96
CA HIS A 92 -20.57 15.33 23.18
C HIS A 92 -21.77 14.89 24.03
N GLY A 93 -21.60 14.69 25.34
CA GLY A 93 -22.65 14.28 26.26
C GLY A 93 -23.04 12.79 26.20
N TYR A 94 -22.26 11.96 25.50
CA TYR A 94 -22.43 10.50 25.46
C TYR A 94 -21.10 9.76 25.32
N TYR A 95 -21.09 8.47 25.62
CA TYR A 95 -19.90 7.63 25.46
C TYR A 95 -19.72 7.12 24.02
N PRO A 96 -18.50 7.18 23.46
CA PRO A 96 -18.22 6.65 22.14
C PRO A 96 -18.31 5.12 22.10
N MET A 97 -18.59 4.57 20.92
CA MET A 97 -18.59 3.12 20.67
C MET A 97 -17.19 2.53 20.82
N ASP A 98 -17.10 1.28 21.26
CA ASP A 98 -15.81 0.60 21.47
C ASP A 98 -14.98 0.51 20.20
N GLU A 99 -15.61 0.24 19.06
CA GLU A 99 -14.95 0.19 17.75
C GLU A 99 -14.30 1.52 17.37
N TYR A 100 -14.97 2.64 17.68
CA TYR A 100 -14.44 3.98 17.41
C TYR A 100 -13.22 4.28 18.28
N VAL A 101 -13.30 3.97 19.59
CA VAL A 101 -12.18 4.13 20.51
C VAL A 101 -10.99 3.24 20.15
N ASP A 102 -11.26 2.04 19.63
CA ASP A 102 -10.23 1.11 19.17
C ASP A 102 -9.55 1.61 17.89
N GLY A 103 -10.30 2.23 16.96
CA GLY A 103 -9.76 2.91 15.78
C GLY A 103 -8.82 4.04 16.17
N GLU A 104 -9.32 5.01 16.93
CA GLU A 104 -8.55 6.17 17.39
C GLU A 104 -7.30 5.77 18.21
N ALA A 105 -7.40 4.72 19.03
CA ALA A 105 -6.25 4.19 19.75
C ALA A 105 -5.21 3.54 18.83
N ASN A 106 -5.61 2.93 17.72
CA ASN A 106 -4.67 2.37 16.75
C ASN A 106 -3.96 3.48 15.96
N ASP A 107 -4.66 4.57 15.66
CA ASP A 107 -4.10 5.73 14.95
C ASP A 107 -3.14 6.53 15.84
N TYR A 108 -3.51 6.75 17.11
CA TYR A 108 -2.65 7.44 18.08
C TYR A 108 -1.42 6.58 18.45
N PHE A 109 -1.59 5.27 18.65
CA PHE A 109 -0.51 4.34 18.95
C PHE A 109 -0.17 3.49 17.71
N LYS A 110 0.35 4.15 16.66
CA LYS A 110 0.74 3.47 15.42
C LYS A 110 1.68 2.31 15.70
N ARG A 111 1.44 1.18 15.03
CA ARG A 111 2.30 0.00 15.15
C ARG A 111 3.45 0.10 14.15
N ASN A 112 4.65 -0.33 14.57
CA ASN A 112 5.80 -0.44 13.68
C ASN A 112 5.70 -1.72 12.85
N TYR A 113 4.85 -1.69 11.82
CA TYR A 113 4.75 -2.78 10.85
C TYR A 113 6.03 -2.83 10.02
N ASN A 114 6.71 -3.98 10.01
CA ASN A 114 7.87 -4.24 9.16
C ASN A 114 7.51 -5.32 8.12
N LEU A 115 6.51 -5.00 7.31
CA LEU A 115 6.06 -5.86 6.24
C LEU A 115 6.86 -5.62 4.94
N SER A 116 6.84 -6.62 4.07
CA SER A 116 7.50 -6.56 2.76
C SER A 116 6.68 -5.72 1.78
N LEU A 117 7.33 -4.90 0.95
CA LEU A 117 6.65 -4.20 -0.16
C LEU A 117 5.90 -5.15 -1.11
N ASN A 118 6.32 -6.42 -1.20
CA ASN A 118 5.68 -7.43 -2.05
C ASN A 118 4.29 -7.88 -1.54
N GLU A 119 3.83 -7.36 -0.39
CA GLU A 119 2.49 -7.60 0.15
C GLU A 119 1.50 -6.48 -0.23
N PHE A 120 1.92 -5.51 -1.07
CA PHE A 120 0.97 -4.71 -1.82
C PHE A 120 0.22 -5.64 -2.79
N ASP A 121 -1.02 -6.01 -2.45
CA ASP A 121 -1.98 -6.49 -3.45
C ASP A 121 -2.33 -5.30 -4.36
N ASP A 122 -2.44 -5.53 -5.67
CA ASP A 122 -2.91 -4.54 -6.66
C ASP A 122 -4.41 -4.20 -6.48
N GLU A 123 -5.14 -5.03 -5.74
CA GLU A 123 -6.54 -4.81 -5.36
C GLU A 123 -6.61 -4.03 -4.05
N CYS A 124 -7.01 -2.75 -4.14
CA CYS A 124 -7.27 -1.89 -3.00
C CYS A 124 -8.55 -2.34 -2.28
N ASP A 125 -8.42 -3.10 -1.18
CA ASP A 125 -9.47 -3.18 -0.16
C ASP A 125 -9.12 -2.17 0.95
N GLU A 126 -9.87 -1.07 1.00
CA GLU A 126 -9.69 -0.02 2.01
C GLU A 126 -9.77 -0.61 3.43
N GLY A 127 -8.69 -0.46 4.20
CA GLY A 127 -8.65 -0.76 5.64
C GLY A 127 -7.97 -2.06 6.05
N ASP A 128 -7.70 -2.98 5.12
CA ASP A 128 -7.20 -4.33 5.48
C ASP A 128 -5.67 -4.47 5.37
N ASN A 129 -4.99 -3.61 4.59
CA ASN A 129 -3.54 -3.65 4.45
C ASN A 129 -2.84 -2.53 5.26
N PRO A 130 -2.21 -2.85 6.39
CA PRO A 130 -1.51 -1.86 7.22
C PRO A 130 -0.34 -1.18 6.48
N ILE A 131 0.23 -1.79 5.44
CA ILE A 131 1.29 -1.15 4.63
C ILE A 131 0.71 -0.05 3.75
N GLN A 132 -0.45 -0.29 3.14
CA GLN A 132 -1.12 0.69 2.29
C GLN A 132 -1.53 1.91 3.11
N SER A 133 -2.06 1.70 4.32
CA SER A 133 -2.38 2.81 5.25
C SER A 133 -1.11 3.58 5.65
N LEU A 134 -0.01 2.91 5.99
CA LEU A 134 1.26 3.59 6.29
C LEU A 134 1.80 4.40 5.10
N VAL A 135 1.70 3.86 3.89
CA VAL A 135 2.14 4.57 2.67
C VAL A 135 1.21 5.76 2.39
N TYR A 136 -0.10 5.59 2.51
CA TYR A 136 -1.08 6.67 2.37
C TYR A 136 -0.83 7.80 3.39
N ASP A 137 -0.61 7.46 4.65
CA ASP A 137 -0.22 8.41 5.70
C ASP A 137 1.10 9.13 5.36
N ALA A 138 2.11 8.39 4.89
CA ALA A 138 3.38 9.00 4.47
C ALA A 138 3.24 9.90 3.23
N TYR A 139 2.25 9.62 2.37
CA TYR A 139 1.86 10.52 1.27
C TYR A 139 1.16 11.78 1.81
N GLN A 140 0.22 11.63 2.75
CA GLN A 140 -0.51 12.73 3.41
C GLN A 140 0.39 13.65 4.24
N ASP A 141 1.45 13.11 4.86
CA ASP A 141 2.45 13.91 5.60
C ASP A 141 3.28 14.82 4.68
N ASN A 142 3.16 14.71 3.36
CA ASN A 142 3.52 15.82 2.48
C ASN A 142 2.37 16.83 2.54
N GLU A 143 2.46 17.79 3.47
CA GLU A 143 1.69 19.04 3.39
C GLU A 143 1.96 19.68 2.03
N GLU A 144 1.15 19.32 1.02
CA GLU A 144 1.12 20.07 -0.22
C GLU A 144 0.63 21.48 0.15
N ASP A 145 1.40 22.49 -0.24
CA ASP A 145 1.04 23.88 0.01
C ASP A 145 -0.41 24.11 -0.48
N PRO A 146 -1.32 24.67 0.34
CA PRO A 146 -2.73 24.87 -0.04
C PRO A 146 -2.94 25.61 -1.37
N ARG A 147 -1.91 26.33 -1.84
CA ARG A 147 -1.88 26.97 -3.16
C ARG A 147 -1.81 25.96 -4.31
N ILE A 148 -1.18 24.81 -4.12
CA ILE A 148 -1.08 23.71 -5.08
C ILE A 148 -2.46 23.07 -5.27
N ASP A 149 -3.19 22.81 -4.19
CA ASP A 149 -4.55 22.27 -4.28
C ASP A 149 -5.50 23.21 -5.01
N ARG A 150 -5.50 24.50 -4.63
CA ARG A 150 -6.24 25.52 -5.38
C ARG A 150 -5.84 25.58 -6.85
N LEU A 151 -4.54 25.45 -7.15
CA LEU A 151 -4.07 25.42 -8.53
C LEU A 151 -4.62 24.21 -9.30
N ARG A 152 -4.67 23.03 -8.67
CA ARG A 152 -5.27 21.82 -9.26
C ARG A 152 -6.76 22.03 -9.52
N GLU A 153 -7.51 22.60 -8.58
CA GLU A 153 -8.92 22.97 -8.76
C GLU A 153 -9.14 23.97 -9.89
N VAL A 154 -8.27 24.98 -10.02
CA VAL A 154 -8.34 25.95 -11.12
C VAL A 154 -8.07 25.28 -12.47
N VAL A 155 -7.11 24.35 -12.50
CA VAL A 155 -6.79 23.60 -13.72
C VAL A 155 -7.97 22.71 -14.15
N THR A 156 -8.73 22.11 -13.21
CA THR A 156 -9.93 21.31 -13.58
C THR A 156 -11.04 22.14 -14.24
N GLN A 157 -11.05 23.46 -14.06
CA GLN A 157 -11.99 24.37 -14.73
C GLN A 157 -11.56 24.77 -16.15
N LEU A 158 -10.31 24.48 -16.54
CA LEU A 158 -9.83 24.72 -17.90
C LEU A 158 -10.48 23.74 -18.91
N LEU A 159 -10.37 24.06 -20.20
CA LEU A 159 -10.79 23.13 -21.26
C LEU A 159 -9.94 21.85 -21.22
N PRO A 160 -10.49 20.66 -21.55
CA PRO A 160 -9.75 19.39 -21.53
C PRO A 160 -8.44 19.44 -22.34
N TYR A 161 -8.46 20.09 -23.50
CA TYR A 161 -7.28 20.29 -24.33
C TYR A 161 -6.16 21.11 -23.64
N HIS A 162 -6.53 22.06 -22.78
CA HIS A 162 -5.59 22.89 -22.03
C HIS A 162 -5.06 22.16 -20.79
N GLN A 163 -5.89 21.33 -20.15
CA GLN A 163 -5.49 20.47 -19.04
C GLN A 163 -4.43 19.47 -19.49
N GLU A 164 -4.64 18.82 -20.65
CA GLU A 164 -3.71 17.84 -21.21
C GLU A 164 -2.33 18.48 -21.47
N ILE A 165 -2.29 19.67 -22.08
CA ILE A 165 -1.05 20.41 -22.32
C ILE A 165 -0.39 20.83 -21.00
N TYR A 166 -1.17 21.25 -20.00
CA TYR A 166 -0.65 21.59 -18.68
C TYR A 166 -0.03 20.37 -17.98
N HIS A 167 -0.70 19.22 -18.00
CA HIS A 167 -0.20 17.97 -17.44
C HIS A 167 1.12 17.55 -18.09
N MET A 168 1.19 17.55 -19.42
CA MET A 168 2.41 17.19 -20.14
C MET A 168 3.59 18.12 -19.84
N LEU A 169 3.36 19.43 -19.73
CA LEU A 169 4.43 20.41 -19.52
C LEU A 169 4.85 20.57 -18.06
N VAL A 170 3.90 20.47 -17.11
CA VAL A 170 4.12 20.82 -15.70
C VAL A 170 4.21 19.58 -14.81
N THR A 171 3.35 18.58 -15.03
CA THR A 171 3.33 17.35 -14.21
C THR A 171 4.32 16.31 -14.74
N GLU A 172 4.31 16.06 -16.06
CA GLU A 172 5.22 15.11 -16.72
C GLU A 172 6.58 15.74 -17.08
N ASN A 173 6.73 17.06 -16.91
CA ASN A 173 7.95 17.84 -17.19
C ASN A 173 8.50 17.63 -18.62
N MET A 174 7.63 17.37 -19.60
CA MET A 174 8.02 17.20 -21.00
C MET A 174 8.46 18.53 -21.62
N SER A 175 9.38 18.48 -22.57
CA SER A 175 9.76 19.66 -23.34
C SER A 175 8.65 20.06 -24.32
N GLN A 176 8.56 21.37 -24.62
CA GLN A 176 7.60 21.88 -25.61
C GLN A 176 7.79 21.29 -27.02
N THR A 177 8.97 20.75 -27.32
CA THR A 177 9.27 20.03 -28.56
C THR A 177 8.65 18.64 -28.55
N GLU A 178 8.76 17.88 -27.47
CA GLU A 178 8.17 16.54 -27.36
C GLU A 178 6.64 16.60 -27.31
N VAL A 179 6.07 17.61 -26.65
CA VAL A 179 4.61 17.84 -26.64
C VAL A 179 4.10 18.23 -28.02
N ALA A 180 4.88 19.01 -28.77
CA ALA A 180 4.58 19.38 -30.14
C ALA A 180 4.58 18.17 -31.07
N ASP A 181 5.58 17.29 -30.94
CA ASP A 181 5.68 16.05 -31.72
C ASP A 181 4.54 15.06 -31.38
N LYS A 182 4.18 14.94 -30.09
CA LYS A 182 3.09 14.06 -29.61
C LYS A 182 1.70 14.51 -30.10
N LEU A 183 1.48 15.82 -30.20
CA LEU A 183 0.21 16.40 -30.65
C LEU A 183 0.17 16.69 -32.17
N ASP A 184 1.23 16.35 -32.92
CA ASP A 184 1.42 16.71 -34.33
C ASP A 184 1.19 18.21 -34.60
N LYS A 185 1.81 19.05 -33.77
CA LYS A 185 1.69 20.52 -33.84
C LYS A 185 3.04 21.19 -33.89
N LYS A 186 3.06 22.44 -34.37
CA LYS A 186 4.27 23.28 -34.31
C LYS A 186 4.54 23.71 -32.88
N LYS A 187 5.81 23.71 -32.46
CA LYS A 187 6.28 24.25 -31.17
C LYS A 187 5.72 25.64 -30.85
N GLN A 188 5.65 26.52 -31.84
CA GLN A 188 5.09 27.88 -31.68
C GLN A 188 3.62 27.87 -31.27
N SER A 189 2.84 26.88 -31.74
CA SER A 189 1.44 26.71 -31.34
C SER A 189 1.34 26.31 -29.87
N ILE A 190 2.17 25.37 -29.42
CA ILE A 190 2.18 24.92 -28.02
C ILE A 190 2.58 26.07 -27.08
N ASN A 191 3.57 26.88 -27.46
CA ASN A 191 3.96 28.05 -26.69
C ASN A 191 2.80 29.06 -26.55
N ARG A 192 2.09 29.35 -27.65
CA ARG A 192 0.91 30.23 -27.63
C ARG A 192 -0.20 29.67 -26.73
N THR A 193 -0.49 28.37 -26.84
CA THR A 193 -1.49 27.71 -25.99
C THR A 193 -1.10 27.76 -24.52
N PHE A 194 0.19 27.56 -24.20
CA PHE A 194 0.68 27.63 -22.83
C PHE A 194 0.60 29.05 -22.24
N GLY A 195 0.79 30.09 -23.07
CA GLY A 195 0.50 31.47 -22.67
C GLY A 195 -0.96 31.66 -22.26
N ILE A 196 -1.90 31.18 -23.08
CA ILE A 196 -3.34 31.23 -22.79
C ILE A 196 -3.68 30.48 -21.48
N ILE A 197 -3.05 29.33 -21.25
CA ILE A 197 -3.22 28.55 -20.01
C ILE A 197 -2.78 29.38 -18.80
N LYS A 198 -1.61 30.02 -18.86
CA LYS A 198 -1.11 30.86 -17.77
C LYS A 198 -2.02 32.05 -17.49
N ASP A 199 -2.51 32.71 -18.54
CA ASP A 199 -3.42 33.86 -18.39
C ASP A 199 -4.74 33.42 -17.73
N LYS A 200 -5.32 32.30 -18.17
CA LYS A 200 -6.54 31.75 -17.57
C LYS A 200 -6.35 31.30 -16.13
N ILE A 201 -5.23 30.66 -15.81
CA ILE A 201 -4.92 30.30 -14.42
C ILE A 201 -4.80 31.56 -13.58
N LYS A 202 -4.18 32.63 -14.10
CA LYS A 202 -4.06 33.91 -13.39
C LYS A 202 -5.39 34.65 -13.21
N GLU A 203 -6.35 34.47 -14.10
CA GLU A 203 -7.71 35.02 -13.95
C GLU A 203 -8.56 34.27 -12.93
N LEU A 204 -8.34 32.95 -12.80
CA LEU A 204 -9.12 32.06 -11.95
C LEU A 204 -8.54 31.86 -10.54
N PHE A 205 -7.26 32.19 -10.36
CA PHE A 205 -6.53 32.08 -9.08
C PHE A 205 -6.55 33.39 -8.30
#